data_AF-A0A965IKK1-F1
#
_entry.id   AF-A0A965IKK1-F1
#
_cell.length_a   1.000
_cell.length_b   1.000
_cell.length_c   1.000
_cell.angle_alpha   90.00
_cell.angle_beta   90.00
_cell.angle_gamma   90.00
#
_symmetry.space_group_name_H-M   'P 1'
#
loop_
_entity.id
_entity.type
_entity.pdbx_description
1 polymer ?
#
loop_
_entity_poly.entity_id
_entity_poly.type
_entity_poly.pdbx_seq_one_letter_code
_entity_poly.pdbx_strand_id
1 'polypeptide(L)'
;MNMPFGLTIFFGSLTVWAGLLIWGLTHKKFTPFIVFGIAFLLFMNVRYLIEGAPAAIAFFIGIYDVLDNIGLQSGQTAAALATCPDNACTIWGSTYELHPSWGTAFHDRFLNGTEFRTNLLYAHLAFNSIVFVLMHIQLWRPGSGANAALHAYLGRVSFACLTIGTVCAIWLAASHGSVDEYGGNLSMYGFWSMSFFVYGCAVMGVLAIRRGDVTSHRIWMIRFAGSMWGAFWIFRVILFVMGPILRDYPSANILLCIWVSAPLGILIAEIVRRKILDAQLNGTKQRGDLAYD
;
A
#
# COMPACT_ATOMS: atom_id res chain seq x y z
N MET A 1 9.41 -27.14 9.57
CA MET A 1 8.49 -26.03 9.85
C MET A 1 7.33 -26.14 8.88
N ASN A 2 6.12 -26.45 9.36
CA ASN A 2 4.93 -26.50 8.51
C ASN A 2 4.35 -25.10 8.44
N MET A 3 4.53 -24.43 7.30
CA MET A 3 3.99 -23.09 7.09
C MET A 3 2.46 -23.13 6.98
N PRO A 4 1.73 -22.26 7.70
CA PRO A 4 0.29 -22.12 7.52
C PRO A 4 -0.06 -21.91 6.05
N PHE A 5 -1.08 -22.62 5.56
CA PHE A 5 -1.46 -22.62 4.14
C PHE A 5 -1.66 -21.21 3.56
N GLY A 6 -2.27 -20.30 4.34
CA GLY A 6 -2.44 -18.91 3.92
C GLY A 6 -1.11 -18.18 3.66
N LEU A 7 -0.07 -18.43 4.46
CA LEU A 7 1.26 -17.85 4.25
C LEU A 7 1.98 -18.48 3.08
N THR A 8 1.80 -19.79 2.86
CA THR A 8 2.32 -20.46 1.66
C THR A 8 1.74 -19.82 0.40
N ILE A 9 0.43 -19.56 0.37
CA ILE A 9 -0.20 -18.84 -0.74
C ILE A 9 0.37 -17.42 -0.86
N PHE A 10 0.53 -16.70 0.24
CA PHE A 10 1.06 -15.33 0.24
C PHE A 10 2.47 -15.27 -0.35
N PHE A 11 3.42 -16.06 0.17
CA PHE A 11 4.79 -16.07 -0.31
C PHE A 11 4.89 -16.58 -1.74
N GLY A 12 4.14 -17.63 -2.10
CA GLY A 12 4.05 -18.08 -3.49
C GLY A 12 3.54 -16.98 -4.42
N SER A 13 2.52 -16.23 -4.00
CA SER A 13 1.98 -15.09 -4.76
C SER A 13 3.01 -13.96 -4.88
N LEU A 14 3.79 -13.69 -3.83
CA LEU A 14 4.87 -12.70 -3.84
C LEU A 14 5.97 -13.10 -4.84
N THR A 15 6.36 -14.37 -4.87
CA THR A 15 7.34 -14.89 -5.84
C THR A 15 6.84 -14.77 -7.27
N VAL A 16 5.59 -15.15 -7.55
CA VAL A 16 4.96 -14.97 -8.87
C VAL A 16 4.95 -13.50 -9.26
N TRP A 17 4.55 -12.63 -8.34
CA TRP A 17 4.45 -11.20 -8.58
C TRP A 17 5.81 -10.57 -8.88
N ALA A 18 6.86 -10.95 -8.16
CA ALA A 18 8.23 -10.55 -8.44
C ALA A 18 8.73 -11.06 -9.80
N GLY A 19 8.40 -12.31 -10.16
CA GLY A 19 8.67 -12.86 -11.49
C GLY A 19 8.00 -12.05 -12.61
N LEU A 20 6.75 -11.63 -12.41
CA LEU A 20 6.03 -10.77 -13.36
C LEU A 20 6.65 -9.38 -13.48
N LEU A 21 7.25 -8.84 -12.41
CA LEU A 21 7.99 -7.58 -12.46
C LEU A 21 9.25 -7.71 -13.33
N ILE A 22 10.06 -8.76 -13.10
CA ILE A 22 11.27 -9.03 -13.89
C ILE A 22 10.91 -9.26 -15.36
N TRP A 23 9.87 -10.05 -15.62
CA TRP A 23 9.33 -10.25 -16.96
C TRP A 23 8.86 -8.93 -17.59
N GLY A 24 8.18 -8.07 -16.81
CA GLY A 24 7.71 -6.77 -17.28
C GLY A 24 8.85 -5.80 -17.60
N LEU A 25 9.93 -5.82 -16.83
CA LEU A 25 11.15 -5.04 -17.09
C LEU A 25 11.86 -5.50 -18.38
N THR A 26 11.95 -6.81 -18.59
CA THR A 26 12.60 -7.39 -19.78
C THR A 26 11.78 -7.17 -21.06
N HIS A 27 10.46 -7.31 -20.99
CA HIS A 27 9.57 -7.22 -22.15
C HIS A 27 8.90 -5.85 -22.32
N LYS A 28 9.16 -4.90 -21.42
CA LYS A 28 8.52 -3.57 -21.36
C LYS A 28 6.98 -3.64 -21.31
N LYS A 29 6.43 -4.69 -20.69
CA LYS A 29 4.98 -4.95 -20.56
C LYS A 29 4.63 -5.17 -19.10
N PHE A 30 4.06 -4.17 -18.44
CA PHE A 30 3.76 -4.23 -17.01
C PHE A 30 2.33 -4.67 -16.68
N THR A 31 1.47 -4.89 -17.68
CA THR A 31 0.05 -5.24 -17.46
C THR A 31 -0.14 -6.46 -16.57
N PRO A 32 0.56 -7.61 -16.77
CA PRO A 32 0.39 -8.77 -15.89
C PRO A 32 0.81 -8.48 -14.44
N PHE A 33 1.92 -7.77 -14.25
CA PHE A 33 2.39 -7.34 -12.93
C PHE A 33 1.36 -6.46 -12.21
N ILE A 34 0.77 -5.50 -12.93
CA ILE A 34 -0.24 -4.59 -12.38
C ILE A 34 -1.53 -5.35 -12.04
N VAL A 35 -2.07 -6.15 -12.97
CA VAL A 35 -3.31 -6.91 -12.76
C VAL A 35 -3.17 -7.89 -11.60
N PHE A 36 -2.05 -8.63 -11.55
CA PHE A 36 -1.77 -9.54 -10.45
C PHE A 36 -1.64 -8.78 -9.12
N GLY A 37 -0.93 -7.65 -9.10
CA GLY A 37 -0.79 -6.82 -7.90
C GLY A 37 -2.13 -6.27 -7.39
N ILE A 38 -3.07 -5.93 -8.29
CA ILE A 38 -4.43 -5.53 -7.90
C ILE A 38 -5.18 -6.72 -7.28
N ALA A 39 -5.17 -7.88 -7.94
CA ALA A 39 -5.83 -9.08 -7.42
C ALA A 39 -5.25 -9.50 -6.05
N PHE A 40 -3.94 -9.39 -5.90
CA PHE A 40 -3.24 -9.71 -4.66
C PHE A 40 -3.58 -8.72 -3.53
N LEU A 41 -3.68 -7.42 -3.84
CA LEU A 41 -4.16 -6.42 -2.89
C LEU A 41 -5.58 -6.73 -2.44
N LEU A 42 -6.47 -7.07 -3.37
CA LEU A 42 -7.86 -7.40 -3.06
C LEU A 42 -7.94 -8.65 -2.17
N PHE A 43 -7.15 -9.68 -2.46
CA PHE A 43 -7.04 -10.86 -1.59
C PHE A 43 -6.66 -10.46 -0.16
N MET A 44 -5.63 -9.61 0.00
CA MET A 44 -5.19 -9.15 1.32
C MET A 44 -6.27 -8.36 2.07
N ASN A 45 -6.98 -7.47 1.38
CA ASN A 45 -7.97 -6.60 2.01
C ASN A 45 -9.31 -7.30 2.28
N VAL A 46 -9.75 -8.21 1.40
CA VAL A 46 -11.02 -8.94 1.57
C VAL A 46 -10.99 -9.85 2.80
N ARG A 47 -9.81 -10.36 3.21
CA ARG A 47 -9.68 -11.13 4.45
C ARG A 47 -10.19 -10.39 5.69
N TYR A 48 -10.00 -9.07 5.76
CA TYR A 48 -10.53 -8.27 6.88
C TYR A 48 -12.05 -8.34 6.99
N LEU A 49 -12.75 -8.51 5.86
CA LEU A 49 -14.21 -8.60 5.78
C LEU A 49 -14.72 -10.03 6.04
N ILE A 50 -13.96 -11.05 5.64
CA ILE A 50 -14.36 -12.47 5.77
C ILE A 50 -13.97 -13.02 7.15
N GLU A 51 -12.74 -12.76 7.58
CA GLU A 51 -12.12 -13.37 8.77
C GLU A 51 -12.25 -12.48 10.00
N GLY A 52 -12.61 -11.21 9.82
CA GLY A 52 -12.59 -10.21 10.88
C GLY A 52 -11.23 -9.52 11.04
N ALA A 53 -11.22 -8.32 11.63
CA ALA A 53 -10.00 -7.53 11.78
C ALA A 53 -8.91 -8.24 12.61
N PRO A 54 -9.19 -8.85 13.79
CA PRO A 54 -8.14 -9.51 14.58
C PRO A 54 -7.46 -10.66 13.81
N ALA A 55 -8.22 -11.56 13.19
CA ALA A 55 -7.66 -12.69 12.45
C ALA A 55 -6.87 -12.24 11.20
N ALA A 56 -7.37 -11.24 10.47
CA ALA A 56 -6.65 -10.70 9.32
C ALA A 56 -5.36 -9.96 9.73
N ILE A 57 -5.34 -9.32 10.90
CA ILE A 57 -4.13 -8.72 11.48
C ILE A 57 -3.15 -9.80 11.91
N ALA A 58 -3.60 -10.87 12.56
CA ALA A 58 -2.74 -11.98 12.95
C ALA A 58 -2.08 -12.65 11.74
N PHE A 59 -2.84 -12.82 10.65
CA PHE A 59 -2.29 -13.23 9.36
C PHE A 59 -1.22 -12.25 8.85
N PHE A 60 -1.49 -10.94 8.93
CA PHE A 60 -0.56 -9.91 8.47
C PHE A 60 0.74 -9.89 9.29
N ILE A 61 0.68 -10.05 10.61
CA ILE A 61 1.85 -10.17 11.49
C ILE A 61 2.66 -11.41 11.13
N GLY A 62 1.97 -12.55 10.91
CA GLY A 62 2.61 -13.81 10.52
C GLY A 62 3.44 -13.73 9.23
N ILE A 63 3.16 -12.79 8.33
CA ILE A 63 4.01 -12.56 7.14
C ILE A 63 5.41 -12.10 7.54
N TYR A 64 5.52 -11.23 8.56
CA TYR A 64 6.78 -10.62 8.97
C TYR A 64 7.55 -11.45 9.99
N ASP A 65 6.84 -12.24 10.81
CA ASP A 65 7.45 -13.13 11.82
C ASP A 65 8.59 -13.98 11.25
N VAL A 66 8.43 -14.48 10.02
CA VAL A 66 9.44 -15.31 9.37
C VAL A 66 10.78 -14.61 9.27
N LEU A 67 10.79 -13.34 8.85
CA LEU A 67 12.02 -12.58 8.64
C LEU A 67 12.52 -11.92 9.91
N ASP A 68 11.63 -11.38 10.74
CA ASP A 68 11.99 -10.68 11.96
C ASP A 68 12.72 -11.60 12.96
N ASN A 69 12.37 -12.90 12.95
CA ASN A 69 13.01 -13.93 13.77
C ASN A 69 14.30 -14.53 13.14
N ILE A 70 14.68 -14.17 11.91
CA ILE A 70 15.90 -14.73 11.28
C ILE A 70 17.13 -14.31 12.07
N GLY A 71 17.93 -15.30 12.48
CA GLY A 71 19.20 -15.05 13.17
C GLY A 71 19.04 -14.58 14.61
N LEU A 72 17.85 -14.70 15.22
CA LEU A 72 17.71 -14.65 16.68
C LEU A 72 18.06 -16.01 17.26
N GLN A 73 18.85 -16.01 18.32
CA GLN A 73 19.12 -17.21 19.12
C GLN A 73 17.95 -17.51 20.06
N SER A 74 17.85 -18.75 20.52
CA SER A 74 16.83 -19.15 21.51
C SER A 74 16.95 -18.27 22.77
N GLY A 75 15.85 -17.64 23.19
CA GLY A 75 15.80 -16.73 24.34
C GLY A 75 16.34 -15.32 24.07
N GLN A 76 16.83 -15.03 22.86
CA GLN A 76 17.21 -13.69 22.47
C GLN A 76 15.98 -12.87 22.07
N THR A 77 15.85 -11.68 22.63
CA THR A 77 14.81 -10.71 22.28
C THR A 77 15.40 -9.53 21.50
N ALA A 78 14.55 -8.76 20.84
CA ALA A 78 14.92 -7.48 20.21
C ALA A 78 13.90 -6.41 20.59
N ALA A 79 14.32 -5.14 20.58
CA ALA A 79 13.51 -4.03 21.12
C ALA A 79 12.21 -3.76 20.33
N ALA A 80 12.18 -4.11 19.05
CA ALA A 80 11.00 -4.03 18.19
C ALA A 80 10.18 -5.32 18.15
N LEU A 81 10.47 -6.29 19.02
CA LEU A 81 9.73 -7.55 19.12
C LEU A 81 9.05 -7.69 20.48
N ALA A 82 7.86 -8.27 20.47
CA ALA A 82 7.04 -8.49 21.66
C ALA A 82 6.33 -9.85 21.56
N THR A 83 5.89 -10.34 22.71
CA THR A 83 4.96 -11.47 22.80
C THR A 83 3.52 -10.95 22.86
N CYS A 84 2.54 -11.85 22.73
CA CYS A 84 1.13 -11.52 22.95
C CYS A 84 0.41 -12.66 23.69
N PRO A 85 -0.73 -12.38 24.37
CA PRO A 85 -1.49 -13.40 25.09
C PRO A 85 -1.83 -14.60 24.20
N ASP A 86 -1.54 -15.80 24.70
CA ASP A 86 -1.78 -17.09 24.03
C ASP A 86 -1.20 -17.21 22.61
N ASN A 87 -0.24 -16.35 22.27
CA ASN A 87 0.30 -16.21 20.92
C ASN A 87 -0.75 -15.94 19.83
N ALA A 88 -1.89 -15.35 20.21
CA ALA A 88 -3.06 -15.19 19.33
C ALA A 88 -2.86 -14.11 18.24
N CYS A 89 -1.84 -13.26 18.37
CA CYS A 89 -1.53 -12.20 17.41
C CYS A 89 -0.81 -12.71 16.16
N THR A 90 -0.56 -14.02 16.03
CA THR A 90 0.01 -14.62 14.83
C THR A 90 -0.74 -15.88 14.44
N ILE A 91 -0.58 -16.31 13.20
CA ILE A 91 -1.10 -17.58 12.70
C ILE A 91 -0.08 -18.72 12.78
N TRP A 92 1.11 -18.46 13.31
CA TRP A 92 2.20 -19.44 13.42
C TRP A 92 2.08 -20.39 14.61
N GLY A 93 1.08 -20.22 15.48
CA GLY A 93 0.95 -20.99 16.72
C GLY A 93 2.24 -20.89 17.53
N SER A 94 2.75 -22.00 18.07
CA SER A 94 3.99 -22.02 18.87
C SER A 94 5.29 -21.93 18.06
N THR A 95 5.25 -21.66 16.75
CA THR A 95 6.47 -21.67 15.90
C THR A 95 7.35 -20.43 16.13
N TYR A 96 6.72 -19.27 16.31
CA TYR A 96 7.38 -18.01 16.63
C TYR A 96 6.67 -17.39 17.82
N GLU A 97 7.40 -17.07 18.89
CA GLU A 97 6.85 -16.43 20.10
C GLU A 97 7.08 -14.92 20.11
N LEU A 98 8.02 -14.45 19.28
CA LEU A 98 8.36 -13.04 19.13
C LEU A 98 7.78 -12.50 17.82
N HIS A 99 7.08 -11.38 17.94
CA HIS A 99 6.35 -10.73 16.87
C HIS A 99 6.71 -9.25 16.80
N PRO A 100 6.64 -8.59 15.63
CA PRO A 100 6.80 -7.15 15.55
C PRO A 100 5.88 -6.43 16.55
N SER A 101 6.47 -5.61 17.43
CA SER A 101 5.77 -4.95 18.54
C SER A 101 4.67 -3.99 18.07
N TRP A 102 4.89 -3.30 16.94
CA TRP A 102 3.84 -2.51 16.29
C TRP A 102 2.66 -3.38 15.86
N GLY A 103 2.92 -4.63 15.47
CA GLY A 103 1.92 -5.61 15.05
C GLY A 103 1.12 -6.12 16.24
N THR A 104 1.80 -6.52 17.33
CA THR A 104 1.11 -6.97 18.56
C THR A 104 0.22 -5.86 19.12
N ALA A 105 0.71 -4.63 19.17
CA ALA A 105 -0.07 -3.45 19.54
C ALA A 105 -1.24 -3.21 18.58
N PHE A 106 -1.06 -3.42 17.26
CA PHE A 106 -2.17 -3.34 16.31
C PHE A 106 -3.25 -4.35 16.63
N HIS A 107 -2.86 -5.61 16.81
CA HIS A 107 -3.78 -6.72 17.06
C HIS A 107 -4.63 -6.46 18.30
N ASP A 108 -3.99 -6.12 19.42
CA ASP A 108 -4.68 -5.81 20.68
C ASP A 108 -5.71 -4.68 20.51
N ARG A 109 -5.35 -3.63 19.77
CA ARG A 109 -6.25 -2.49 19.53
C ARG A 109 -7.52 -2.82 18.75
N PHE A 110 -7.54 -3.90 17.98
CA PHE A 110 -8.74 -4.34 17.26
C PHE A 110 -9.43 -5.52 17.92
N LEU A 111 -8.70 -6.30 18.73
CA LEU A 111 -9.28 -7.33 19.58
C LEU A 111 -10.09 -6.71 20.73
N ASN A 112 -9.51 -5.72 21.41
CA ASN A 112 -10.07 -5.07 22.60
C ASN A 112 -10.57 -3.64 22.34
N GLY A 113 -10.57 -3.21 21.07
CA GLY A 113 -11.00 -1.87 20.66
C GLY A 113 -12.51 -1.69 20.56
N THR A 114 -12.92 -0.43 20.38
CA THR A 114 -14.31 -0.11 20.08
C THR A 114 -14.69 -0.55 18.66
N GLU A 115 -15.95 -0.93 18.47
CA GLU A 115 -16.49 -1.26 17.15
C GLU A 115 -16.29 -0.11 16.14
N PHE A 116 -16.40 1.14 16.62
CA PHE A 116 -16.13 2.32 15.80
C PHE A 116 -14.74 2.30 15.17
N ARG A 117 -13.70 1.88 15.90
CA ARG A 117 -12.32 1.76 15.37
C ARG A 117 -12.25 0.71 14.27
N THR A 118 -12.88 -0.43 14.47
CA THR A 118 -12.97 -1.51 13.47
C THR A 118 -13.70 -1.04 12.22
N ASN A 119 -14.80 -0.31 12.38
CA ASN A 119 -15.56 0.26 11.27
C ASN A 119 -14.77 1.32 10.50
N LEU A 120 -13.94 2.14 11.16
CA LEU A 120 -13.01 3.05 10.49
C LEU A 120 -11.97 2.30 9.65
N LEU A 121 -11.40 1.21 10.17
CA LEU A 121 -10.47 0.37 9.41
C LEU A 121 -11.15 -0.26 8.19
N TYR A 122 -12.35 -0.82 8.36
CA TYR A 122 -13.09 -1.42 7.26
C TYR A 122 -13.47 -0.41 6.19
N ALA A 123 -13.96 0.77 6.57
CA ALA A 123 -14.23 1.85 5.64
C ALA A 123 -12.95 2.27 4.90
N HIS A 124 -11.85 2.48 5.63
CA HIS A 124 -10.56 2.82 5.02
C HIS A 124 -10.13 1.77 3.98
N LEU A 125 -10.15 0.48 4.33
CA LEU A 125 -9.75 -0.61 3.44
C LEU A 125 -10.67 -0.73 2.23
N ALA A 126 -11.99 -0.72 2.44
CA ALA A 126 -12.98 -0.89 1.38
C ALA A 126 -12.91 0.25 0.36
N PHE A 127 -12.99 1.50 0.84
CA PHE A 127 -12.99 2.66 -0.05
C PHE A 127 -11.64 2.82 -0.78
N ASN A 128 -10.50 2.63 -0.11
CA ASN A 128 -9.21 2.71 -0.80
C ASN A 128 -8.99 1.55 -1.77
N SER A 129 -9.55 0.36 -1.53
CA SER A 129 -9.52 -0.74 -2.50
C SER A 129 -10.30 -0.41 -3.76
N ILE A 130 -11.49 0.18 -3.62
CA ILE A 130 -12.29 0.67 -4.75
C ILE A 130 -11.48 1.70 -5.54
N VAL A 131 -10.90 2.69 -4.87
CA VAL A 131 -10.07 3.72 -5.51
C VAL A 131 -8.88 3.11 -6.24
N PHE A 132 -8.18 2.16 -5.61
CA PHE A 132 -7.03 1.49 -6.21
C PHE A 132 -7.42 0.79 -7.51
N VAL A 133 -8.56 0.09 -7.55
CA VAL A 133 -9.09 -0.54 -8.77
C VAL A 133 -9.50 0.50 -9.81
N LEU A 134 -10.32 1.47 -9.43
CA LEU A 134 -10.86 2.49 -10.34
C LEU A 134 -9.75 3.33 -10.98
N MET A 135 -8.73 3.68 -10.21
CA MET A 135 -7.56 4.39 -10.70
C MET A 135 -6.88 3.65 -11.87
N HIS A 136 -6.71 2.34 -11.78
CA HIS A 136 -6.11 1.55 -12.87
C HIS A 136 -7.04 1.44 -14.08
N ILE A 137 -8.34 1.29 -13.86
CA ILE A 137 -9.34 1.33 -14.93
C ILE A 137 -9.26 2.67 -15.68
N GLN A 138 -9.15 3.79 -14.96
CA GLN A 138 -9.03 5.12 -15.53
C GLN A 138 -7.69 5.36 -16.26
N LEU A 139 -6.60 4.73 -15.79
CA LEU A 139 -5.31 4.78 -16.49
C LEU A 139 -5.33 3.94 -17.78
N TRP A 140 -6.00 2.78 -17.79
CA TRP A 140 -6.17 1.96 -19.00
C TRP A 140 -7.18 2.51 -19.98
N ARG A 141 -8.18 3.27 -19.50
CA ARG A 141 -9.22 3.91 -20.31
C ARG A 141 -9.18 5.43 -20.11
N PRO A 142 -8.24 6.13 -20.78
CA PRO A 142 -8.15 7.58 -20.73
C PRO A 142 -9.46 8.23 -21.19
N GLY A 143 -9.77 9.39 -20.63
CA GLY A 143 -11.00 10.15 -20.92
C GLY A 143 -11.00 10.88 -22.25
N SER A 144 -10.54 10.25 -23.34
CA SER A 144 -10.58 10.81 -24.69
C SER A 144 -11.74 10.23 -25.52
N GLY A 145 -12.25 11.04 -26.46
CA GLY A 145 -13.33 10.64 -27.38
C GLY A 145 -14.59 10.15 -26.65
N ALA A 146 -15.10 8.99 -27.05
CA ALA A 146 -16.33 8.39 -26.52
C ALA A 146 -16.27 8.05 -25.02
N ASN A 147 -15.09 8.00 -24.40
CA ASN A 147 -14.92 7.61 -23.00
C ASN A 147 -14.95 8.79 -22.01
N ALA A 148 -15.06 10.04 -22.48
CA ALA A 148 -14.94 11.23 -21.64
C ALA A 148 -15.96 11.27 -20.49
N ALA A 149 -17.24 10.97 -20.78
CA ALA A 149 -18.31 10.96 -19.77
C ALA A 149 -18.10 9.87 -18.70
N LEU A 150 -17.73 8.66 -19.13
CA LEU A 150 -17.44 7.55 -18.22
C LEU A 150 -16.22 7.87 -17.34
N HIS A 151 -15.15 8.41 -17.93
CA HIS A 151 -13.95 8.78 -17.18
C HIS A 151 -14.24 9.86 -16.13
N ALA A 152 -15.05 10.87 -16.46
CA ALA A 152 -15.47 11.89 -15.51
C ALA A 152 -16.34 11.31 -14.37
N TYR A 153 -17.26 10.39 -14.68
CA TYR A 153 -18.08 9.71 -13.67
C TYR A 153 -17.22 8.87 -12.73
N LEU A 154 -16.36 8.00 -13.27
CA LEU A 154 -15.45 7.18 -12.47
C LEU A 154 -14.51 8.05 -11.62
N GLY A 155 -14.02 9.17 -12.16
CA GLY A 155 -13.20 10.12 -11.42
C GLY A 155 -13.92 10.73 -10.22
N ARG A 156 -15.21 11.05 -10.34
CA ARG A 156 -16.03 11.56 -9.21
C ARG A 156 -16.25 10.49 -8.15
N VAL A 157 -16.59 9.27 -8.56
CA VAL A 157 -16.78 8.14 -7.64
C VAL A 157 -15.48 7.82 -6.92
N SER A 158 -14.37 7.75 -7.66
CA SER A 158 -13.02 7.50 -7.13
C SER A 158 -12.62 8.59 -6.14
N PHE A 159 -12.81 9.87 -6.48
CA PHE A 159 -12.48 10.97 -5.56
C PHE A 159 -13.33 10.94 -4.29
N ALA A 160 -14.64 10.69 -4.39
CA ALA A 160 -15.51 10.57 -3.22
C ALA A 160 -15.10 9.40 -2.30
N CYS A 161 -14.83 8.23 -2.89
CA CYS A 161 -14.33 7.07 -2.14
C CYS A 161 -12.99 7.40 -1.47
N LEU A 162 -12.06 8.04 -2.19
CA LEU A 162 -10.77 8.44 -1.65
C LEU A 162 -10.95 9.39 -0.46
N THR A 163 -11.80 10.41 -0.57
CA THR A 163 -12.08 11.34 0.54
C THR A 163 -12.55 10.58 1.78
N ILE A 164 -13.53 9.68 1.65
CA ILE A 164 -14.04 8.90 2.78
C ILE A 164 -12.92 8.03 3.36
N GLY A 165 -12.22 7.27 2.52
CA GLY A 165 -11.13 6.39 2.95
C GLY A 165 -9.96 7.12 3.61
N THR A 166 -9.64 8.34 3.15
CA THR A 166 -8.62 9.21 3.74
C THR A 166 -9.07 9.77 5.09
N VAL A 167 -10.33 10.25 5.21
CA VAL A 167 -10.87 10.72 6.50
C VAL A 167 -10.84 9.60 7.54
N CYS A 168 -11.25 8.38 7.16
CA CYS A 168 -11.17 7.22 8.04
C CYS A 168 -9.73 6.91 8.46
N ALA A 169 -8.75 6.98 7.55
CA ALA A 169 -7.33 6.79 7.88
C ALA A 169 -6.80 7.86 8.85
N ILE A 170 -7.10 9.14 8.61
CA ILE A 170 -6.67 10.24 9.46
C ILE A 170 -7.24 10.08 10.87
N TRP A 171 -8.52 9.72 10.97
CA TRP A 171 -9.18 9.49 12.26
C TRP A 171 -8.63 8.27 12.97
N LEU A 172 -8.39 7.19 12.23
CA LEU A 172 -7.79 5.97 12.78
C LEU A 172 -6.39 6.25 13.33
N ALA A 173 -5.58 7.02 12.59
CA ALA A 173 -4.27 7.47 13.04
C ALA A 173 -4.38 8.38 14.26
N ALA A 174 -5.30 9.35 14.29
CA ALA A 174 -5.51 10.20 15.46
C ALA A 174 -5.92 9.38 16.70
N SER A 175 -6.64 8.28 16.50
CA SER A 175 -7.08 7.40 17.59
C SER A 175 -5.96 6.51 18.14
N HIS A 176 -4.80 6.42 17.47
CA HIS A 176 -3.71 5.54 17.90
C HIS A 176 -3.01 6.06 19.17
N GLY A 177 -2.94 7.39 19.33
CA GLY A 177 -2.42 8.03 20.54
C GLY A 177 -0.88 7.98 20.60
N SER A 178 -0.32 8.11 21.80
CA SER A 178 1.13 8.03 22.03
C SER A 178 1.60 6.58 22.28
N VAL A 179 1.17 5.63 21.45
CA VAL A 179 1.61 4.22 21.58
C VAL A 179 3.06 4.11 21.11
N ASP A 180 3.94 3.71 22.02
CA ASP A 180 5.39 3.74 21.81
C ASP A 180 5.85 2.74 20.74
N GLU A 181 5.18 1.60 20.62
CA GLU A 181 5.44 0.59 19.58
C GLU A 181 5.24 1.15 18.16
N TYR A 182 4.36 2.15 18.03
CA TYR A 182 4.17 2.90 16.78
C TYR A 182 5.10 4.11 16.64
N GLY A 183 5.87 4.48 17.67
CA GLY A 183 6.65 5.71 17.70
C GLY A 183 5.83 6.93 18.13
N GLY A 184 4.73 6.70 18.84
CA GLY A 184 3.87 7.71 19.43
C GLY A 184 3.36 8.75 18.42
N ASN A 185 3.38 10.03 18.80
CA ASN A 185 2.86 11.11 17.95
C ASN A 185 3.57 11.22 16.59
N LEU A 186 4.81 10.74 16.47
CA LEU A 186 5.54 10.83 15.21
C LEU A 186 4.93 9.95 14.11
N SER A 187 4.39 8.76 14.45
CA SER A 187 3.65 7.97 13.46
C SER A 187 2.28 8.55 13.17
N MET A 188 1.63 9.19 14.13
CA MET A 188 0.37 9.92 13.86
C MET A 188 0.60 10.98 12.78
N TYR A 189 1.60 11.84 12.97
CA TYR A 189 1.97 12.85 11.97
C TYR A 189 2.46 12.23 10.67
N GLY A 190 3.16 11.10 10.74
CA GLY A 190 3.57 10.35 9.55
C GLY A 190 2.38 9.84 8.74
N PHE A 191 1.36 9.26 9.37
CA PHE A 191 0.16 8.79 8.67
C PHE A 191 -0.64 9.94 8.07
N TRP A 192 -0.68 11.09 8.74
CA TRP A 192 -1.25 12.31 8.17
C TRP A 192 -0.42 12.81 6.98
N SER A 193 0.91 12.74 7.05
CA SER A 193 1.81 13.06 5.93
C SER A 193 1.57 12.14 4.74
N MET A 194 1.48 10.83 4.96
CA MET A 194 1.12 9.86 3.91
C MET A 194 -0.23 10.19 3.27
N SER A 195 -1.24 10.49 4.10
CA SER A 195 -2.56 10.92 3.65
C SER A 195 -2.48 12.20 2.81
N PHE A 196 -1.66 13.16 3.22
CA PHE A 196 -1.42 14.40 2.48
C PHE A 196 -0.79 14.15 1.11
N PHE A 197 0.20 13.25 0.98
CA PHE A 197 0.79 12.91 -0.32
C PHE A 197 -0.22 12.24 -1.25
N VAL A 198 -0.99 11.28 -0.74
CA VAL A 198 -2.00 10.56 -1.54
C VAL A 198 -3.12 11.50 -1.95
N TYR A 199 -3.78 12.13 -0.97
CA TYR A 199 -4.92 13.00 -1.20
C TYR A 199 -4.54 14.28 -1.95
N GLY A 200 -3.38 14.87 -1.61
CA GLY A 200 -2.86 16.07 -2.27
C GLY A 200 -2.61 15.84 -3.76
N CYS A 201 -2.04 14.70 -4.17
CA CYS A 201 -1.89 14.38 -5.59
C CYS A 201 -3.26 14.29 -6.31
N ALA A 202 -4.25 13.66 -5.67
CA ALA A 202 -5.60 13.58 -6.23
C ALA A 202 -6.26 14.96 -6.38
N VAL A 203 -6.22 15.79 -5.33
CA VAL A 203 -6.75 17.15 -5.33
C VAL A 203 -6.09 17.98 -6.44
N MET A 204 -4.77 17.94 -6.56
CA MET A 204 -4.06 18.69 -7.59
C MET A 204 -4.45 18.24 -9.01
N GLY A 205 -4.68 16.94 -9.22
CA GLY A 205 -5.20 16.45 -10.49
C GLY A 205 -6.62 16.93 -10.79
N VAL A 206 -7.51 16.95 -9.79
CA VAL A 206 -8.87 17.49 -9.92
C VAL A 206 -8.83 18.99 -10.22
N LEU A 207 -7.99 19.76 -9.53
CA LEU A 207 -7.83 21.20 -9.78
C LEU A 207 -7.30 21.47 -11.19
N ALA A 208 -6.33 20.69 -11.66
CA ALA A 208 -5.79 20.83 -13.01
C ALA A 208 -6.86 20.61 -14.09
N ILE A 209 -7.66 19.55 -14.00
CA ILE A 209 -8.70 19.28 -15.01
C ILE A 209 -9.84 20.28 -14.94
N ARG A 210 -10.19 20.81 -13.75
CA ARG A 210 -11.17 21.89 -13.61
C ARG A 210 -10.72 23.19 -14.28
N ARG A 211 -9.41 23.39 -14.45
CA ARG A 211 -8.81 24.51 -15.20
C ARG A 211 -8.66 24.20 -16.70
N GLY A 212 -9.08 23.03 -17.17
CA GLY A 212 -8.87 22.58 -18.55
C GLY A 212 -7.44 22.11 -18.85
N ASP A 213 -6.54 22.05 -17.86
CA ASP A 213 -5.15 21.61 -18.05
C ASP A 213 -5.05 20.07 -17.97
N VAL A 214 -5.31 19.45 -19.12
CA VAL A 214 -5.27 17.99 -19.30
C VAL A 214 -3.86 17.43 -19.06
N THR A 215 -2.82 18.17 -19.44
CA THR A 215 -1.42 17.74 -19.29
C THR A 215 -1.04 17.66 -17.81
N SER A 216 -1.30 18.73 -17.06
CA SER A 216 -1.04 18.73 -15.61
C SER A 216 -1.92 17.71 -14.88
N HIS A 217 -3.18 17.55 -15.29
CA HIS A 217 -4.06 16.51 -14.73
C HIS A 217 -3.43 15.13 -14.85
N ARG A 218 -2.95 14.76 -16.05
CA ARG A 218 -2.30 13.47 -16.30
C ARG A 218 -1.06 13.27 -15.42
N ILE A 219 -0.22 14.30 -15.27
CA ILE A 219 0.98 14.23 -14.42
C ILE A 219 0.59 13.97 -12.97
N TRP A 220 -0.38 14.70 -12.44
CA TRP A 220 -0.85 14.53 -11.07
C TRP A 220 -1.53 13.17 -10.84
N MET A 221 -2.27 12.64 -11.81
CA MET A 221 -2.86 11.30 -11.70
C MET A 221 -1.82 10.18 -11.72
N ILE A 222 -0.70 10.35 -12.43
CA ILE A 222 0.43 9.41 -12.36
C ILE A 222 1.10 9.48 -10.98
N ARG A 223 1.28 10.67 -10.41
CA ARG A 223 1.82 10.84 -9.05
C ARG A 223 0.89 10.27 -7.99
N PHE A 224 -0.43 10.44 -8.16
CA PHE A 224 -1.45 9.82 -7.32
C PHE A 224 -1.38 8.29 -7.38
N ALA A 225 -1.20 7.72 -8.58
CA ALA A 225 -0.97 6.29 -8.69
C ALA A 225 0.31 5.85 -7.98
N GLY A 226 1.40 6.60 -8.17
CA GLY A 226 2.64 6.40 -7.44
C GLY A 226 2.47 6.40 -5.93
N SER A 227 1.78 7.41 -5.36
CA SER A 227 1.56 7.50 -3.92
C SER A 227 0.68 6.38 -3.37
N MET A 228 -0.36 5.95 -4.11
CA MET A 228 -1.20 4.80 -3.74
C MET A 228 -0.42 3.49 -3.72
N TRP A 229 0.38 3.23 -4.77
CA TRP A 229 1.29 2.07 -4.81
C TRP A 229 2.34 2.15 -3.71
N GLY A 230 2.84 3.35 -3.42
CA GLY A 230 3.77 3.62 -2.34
C GLY A 230 3.18 3.26 -0.97
N ALA A 231 2.07 3.90 -0.61
CA ALA A 231 1.37 3.72 0.65
C ALA A 231 0.93 2.27 0.91
N PHE A 232 0.62 1.50 -0.14
CA PHE A 232 0.21 0.11 0.03
C PHE A 232 1.37 -0.89 -0.10
N TRP A 233 2.02 -0.95 -1.27
CA TRP A 233 2.99 -1.99 -1.59
C TRP A 233 4.40 -1.66 -1.14
N ILE A 234 4.90 -0.45 -1.41
CA ILE A 234 6.24 -0.06 -0.97
C ILE A 234 6.32 -0.07 0.55
N PHE A 235 5.27 0.39 1.24
CA PHE A 235 5.14 0.29 2.69
C PHE A 235 5.41 -1.14 3.20
N ARG A 236 4.76 -2.14 2.59
CA ARG A 236 4.92 -3.56 2.96
C ARG A 236 6.30 -4.11 2.60
N VAL A 237 6.86 -3.70 1.45
CA VAL A 237 8.21 -4.11 1.05
C VAL A 237 9.25 -3.56 2.03
N ILE A 238 9.13 -2.30 2.47
CA ILE A 238 10.03 -1.74 3.48
C ILE A 238 9.86 -2.51 4.80
N LEU A 239 8.64 -2.75 5.27
CA LEU A 239 8.42 -3.55 6.49
C LEU A 239 9.11 -4.91 6.41
N PHE A 240 8.95 -5.60 5.28
CA PHE A 240 9.49 -6.93 5.03
C PHE A 240 11.03 -6.94 5.01
N VAL A 241 11.64 -5.98 4.30
CA VAL A 241 13.10 -5.95 4.12
C VAL A 241 13.83 -5.35 5.32
N MET A 242 13.28 -4.29 5.90
CA MET A 242 13.92 -3.52 6.97
C MET A 242 13.59 -4.03 8.37
N GLY A 243 12.57 -4.88 8.53
CA GLY A 243 12.21 -5.53 9.79
C GLY A 243 13.39 -6.18 10.51
N PRO A 244 14.06 -7.19 9.91
CA PRO A 244 15.20 -7.84 10.54
C PRO A 244 16.39 -6.89 10.78
N ILE A 245 16.55 -5.85 9.96
CA ILE A 245 17.67 -4.90 10.03
C ILE A 245 17.48 -3.90 11.18
N LEU A 246 16.23 -3.48 11.41
CA LEU A 246 15.87 -2.44 12.38
C LEU A 246 15.23 -3.00 13.65
N ARG A 247 15.26 -4.31 13.86
CA ARG A 247 14.59 -4.98 15.01
C ARG A 247 15.08 -4.54 16.38
N ASP A 248 16.28 -3.97 16.47
CA ASP A 248 16.83 -3.43 17.72
C ASP A 248 16.39 -1.99 18.00
N TYR A 249 15.58 -1.40 17.11
CA TYR A 249 15.04 -0.06 17.22
C TYR A 249 13.50 -0.10 17.21
N PRO A 250 12.83 0.10 18.37
CA PRO A 250 11.41 -0.25 18.58
C PRO A 250 10.45 0.14 17.45
N SER A 251 10.50 1.40 17.03
CA SER A 251 9.55 1.95 16.05
C SER A 251 10.22 2.41 14.75
N ALA A 252 11.52 2.16 14.57
CA ALA A 252 12.25 2.71 13.43
C ALA A 252 11.72 2.17 12.09
N ASN A 253 11.45 0.86 12.01
CA ASN A 253 10.93 0.24 10.79
C ASN A 253 9.55 0.81 10.41
N ILE A 254 8.61 0.85 11.35
CA ILE A 254 7.27 1.35 11.09
C ILE A 254 7.28 2.84 10.73
N LEU A 255 8.07 3.66 11.42
CA LEU A 255 8.23 5.08 11.11
C LEU A 255 8.82 5.28 9.70
N LEU A 256 9.85 4.52 9.33
CA LEU A 256 10.43 4.57 7.99
C LEU A 256 9.36 4.27 6.92
N CYS A 257 8.57 3.22 7.12
CA CYS A 257 7.49 2.83 6.22
C CYS A 257 6.46 3.95 6.05
N ILE A 258 6.02 4.55 7.16
CA ILE A 258 4.99 5.58 7.16
C ILE A 258 5.47 6.84 6.43
N TRP A 259 6.68 7.31 6.73
CA TRP A 259 7.18 8.58 6.21
C TRP A 259 7.66 8.50 4.76
N VAL A 260 8.25 7.37 4.35
CA VAL A 260 8.99 7.29 3.08
C VAL A 260 8.19 6.63 1.97
N SER A 261 7.28 5.71 2.27
CA SER A 261 6.64 4.86 1.25
C SER A 261 5.87 5.63 0.17
N ALA A 262 4.99 6.56 0.55
CA ALA A 262 4.21 7.35 -0.40
C ALA A 262 5.07 8.33 -1.22
N PRO A 263 5.99 9.13 -0.63
CA PRO A 263 6.95 9.94 -1.38
C PRO A 263 7.80 9.13 -2.37
N LEU A 264 8.30 7.97 -1.93
CA LEU A 264 9.09 7.08 -2.78
C LEU A 264 8.26 6.56 -3.96
N GLY A 265 6.99 6.21 -3.72
CA GLY A 265 6.05 5.85 -4.77
C GLY A 265 5.83 6.96 -5.80
N ILE A 266 5.67 8.22 -5.35
CA ILE A 266 5.59 9.39 -6.23
C ILE A 266 6.88 9.53 -7.06
N LEU A 267 8.05 9.41 -6.43
CA LEU A 267 9.34 9.52 -7.11
C LEU A 267 9.49 8.46 -8.20
N ILE A 268 9.18 7.19 -7.89
CA ILE A 268 9.23 6.10 -8.86
C ILE A 268 8.26 6.37 -10.03
N ALA A 269 7.03 6.79 -9.74
CA ALA A 269 6.06 7.11 -10.78
C ALA A 269 6.51 8.28 -11.68
N GLU A 270 7.14 9.31 -11.11
CA GLU A 270 7.70 10.43 -11.86
C GLU A 270 8.88 10.00 -12.75
N ILE A 271 9.75 9.12 -12.23
CA ILE A 271 10.86 8.54 -13.02
C ILE A 271 10.31 7.72 -14.19
N VAL A 272 9.33 6.84 -13.94
CA VAL A 272 8.67 6.03 -14.97
C VAL A 272 8.00 6.92 -16.01
N ARG A 273 7.29 7.97 -15.58
CA ARG A 273 6.66 8.94 -16.48
C ARG A 273 7.68 9.56 -17.44
N ARG A 274 8.77 10.12 -16.91
CA ARG A 274 9.78 10.82 -17.70
C ARG A 274 10.57 9.88 -18.61
N LYS A 275 10.98 8.70 -18.11
CA LYS A 275 11.88 7.80 -18.84
C LYS A 275 11.18 6.84 -19.80
N ILE A 276 9.94 6.47 -19.51
CA ILE A 276 9.22 5.46 -20.29
C ILE A 276 8.07 6.12 -21.06
N LEU A 277 7.14 6.78 -20.37
CA LEU A 277 5.91 7.26 -21.00
C LEU A 277 6.15 8.45 -21.94
N ASP A 278 6.88 9.46 -21.49
CA ASP A 278 7.18 10.65 -22.30
C ASP A 278 8.14 10.31 -23.44
N ALA A 279 9.13 9.45 -23.20
CA ALA A 279 10.06 8.98 -24.22
C ALA A 279 9.36 8.19 -25.34
N GLN A 280 8.41 7.32 -25.00
CA GLN A 280 7.61 6.59 -25.98
C GLN A 280 6.73 7.54 -26.82
N LEU A 281 6.11 8.54 -26.20
CA LEU A 281 5.30 9.53 -26.91
C LEU A 281 6.13 10.34 -27.92
N ASN A 282 7.33 10.78 -27.52
CA ASN A 282 8.22 11.55 -28.39
C ASN A 282 8.77 10.70 -29.55
N GLY A 283 9.16 9.45 -29.28
CA GLY A 283 9.60 8.52 -30.32
C GLY A 283 8.49 8.11 -31.29
N THR A 284 7.23 8.06 -30.84
CA THR A 284 6.07 7.80 -31.71
C THR A 284 5.77 8.99 -32.61
N LYS A 285 5.86 10.23 -32.09
CA LYS A 285 5.75 11.45 -32.92
C LYS A 285 6.82 11.49 -34.02
N GLN A 286 8.08 11.26 -33.68
CA GLN A 286 9.18 11.23 -34.66
C GLN A 286 8.98 10.16 -35.75
N ARG A 287 8.37 9.00 -35.43
CA ARG A 287 8.04 7.98 -36.44
C ARG A 287 6.85 8.33 -37.32
N GLY A 288 5.88 9.07 -36.80
CA GLY A 288 4.75 9.57 -37.58
C GLY A 288 5.17 10.65 -38.58
N ASP A 289 6.13 11.49 -38.19
CA ASP A 289 6.67 12.55 -39.06
C ASP A 289 7.53 11.99 -40.21
N LEU A 290 8.14 10.81 -40.05
CA LEU A 290 8.90 10.10 -41.10
C LEU A 290 8.02 9.29 -42.07
N ALA A 291 6.70 9.27 -41.89
CA ALA A 291 5.76 8.56 -42.77
C ALA A 291 5.04 9.49 -43.76
N TYR A 292 5.45 10.76 -43.83
CA TYR A 292 4.91 11.80 -44.70
C TYR A 292 6.01 12.57 -45.45
N ASP A 293 7.05 11.86 -45.90
CA ASP A 293 7.97 12.32 -46.95
C ASP A 293 7.91 11.36 -48.15
#